data_AF-A0A935ZXC4-F1
#
_entry.id   AF-A0A935ZXC4-F1
#
_cell.length_a   1.000
_cell.length_b   1.000
_cell.length_c   1.000
_cell.angle_alpha   90.00
_cell.angle_beta   90.00
_cell.angle_gamma   90.00
#
_symmetry.space_group_name_H-M   'P 1'
#
loop_
_entity.id
_entity.type
_entity.pdbx_description
1 polymer ?
#
loop_
_entity_poly.entity_id
_entity_poly.type
_entity_poly.pdbx_seq_one_letter_code
_entity_poly.pdbx_strand_id
1 'polypeptide(L)'
;MLGYKQTTHVPNEVFDKWLAILTESEIKILLVIIRQTYGWIDRYTGRRKLRDRITRTQFMKKAGLSARIVSKTLNSLLKRGLIYISDENHKLLVDPSERKGKYILLYSINPGNLMTETREQCYPRLGNGSAYNKTNIKLKETKY
;
A
#
# COMPACT_ATOMS: atom_id res chain seq x y z
N MET A 1 -13.55 -0.17 24.39
CA MET A 1 -12.53 -0.20 23.33
C MET A 1 -12.41 1.21 22.75
N LEU A 2 -11.31 1.93 23.00
CA LEU A 2 -11.10 3.24 22.41
C LEU A 2 -10.87 3.08 20.89
N GLY A 3 -11.84 3.51 20.08
CA GLY A 3 -11.67 3.59 18.63
C GLY A 3 -10.84 4.83 18.28
N TYR A 4 -9.67 4.64 17.67
CA TYR A 4 -8.85 5.76 17.20
C TYR A 4 -9.58 6.54 16.10
N LYS A 5 -9.92 7.80 16.39
CA LYS A 5 -10.52 8.71 15.40
C LYS A 5 -9.46 9.14 14.38
N GLN A 6 -9.89 9.36 13.13
CA GLN A 6 -9.04 9.87 12.03
C GLN A 6 -7.85 8.97 11.65
N THR A 7 -7.93 7.67 11.92
CA THR A 7 -6.91 6.70 11.52
C THR A 7 -7.39 5.80 10.38
N THR A 8 -6.46 5.17 9.68
CA THR A 8 -6.74 4.12 8.70
C THR A 8 -6.12 2.83 9.20
N HIS A 9 -6.88 1.74 9.14
CA HIS A 9 -6.37 0.45 9.56
C HIS A 9 -5.62 -0.15 8.37
N VAL A 10 -4.32 -0.29 8.55
CA VAL A 10 -3.40 -0.89 7.60
C VAL A 10 -3.04 -2.27 8.15
N PRO A 11 -3.14 -3.36 7.36
CA PRO A 11 -2.72 -4.68 7.81
C PRO A 11 -1.25 -4.68 8.24
N ASN A 12 -0.93 -5.32 9.38
CA ASN A 12 0.43 -5.35 9.91
C ASN A 12 1.45 -5.93 8.93
N GLU A 13 1.05 -6.92 8.12
CA GLU A 13 1.85 -7.49 7.02
C GLU A 13 2.42 -6.43 6.06
N VAL A 14 1.72 -5.30 5.88
CA VAL A 14 2.24 -4.18 5.07
C VAL A 14 3.54 -3.66 5.66
N PHE A 15 3.61 -3.55 6.99
CA PHE A 15 4.79 -3.08 7.72
C PHE A 15 5.81 -4.20 7.91
N ASP A 16 5.36 -5.39 8.33
CA ASP A 16 6.23 -6.46 8.78
C ASP A 16 6.98 -7.16 7.62
N LYS A 17 6.32 -7.27 6.46
CA LYS A 17 6.85 -8.00 5.30
C LYS A 17 7.02 -7.10 4.09
N TRP A 18 5.95 -6.43 3.69
CA TRP A 18 5.93 -5.76 2.38
C TRP A 18 6.73 -4.47 2.35
N LEU A 19 6.91 -3.78 3.48
CA LEU A 19 7.68 -2.54 3.57
C LEU A 19 9.13 -2.70 3.13
N ALA A 20 9.76 -3.85 3.45
CA ALA A 20 11.14 -4.15 3.07
C ALA A 20 11.29 -4.62 1.60
N ILE A 21 10.21 -5.16 1.01
CA ILE A 21 10.24 -5.81 -0.31
C ILE A 21 9.78 -4.87 -1.43
N LEU A 22 8.77 -4.05 -1.14
CA LEU A 22 8.15 -3.18 -2.13
C LEU A 22 8.96 -1.90 -2.32
N THR A 23 8.97 -1.40 -3.55
CA THR A 23 9.52 -0.09 -3.86
C THR A 23 8.69 1.02 -3.20
N GLU A 24 9.28 2.21 -3.03
CA GLU A 24 8.57 3.38 -2.51
C GLU A 24 7.28 3.70 -3.28
N SER A 25 7.32 3.56 -4.61
CA SER A 25 6.15 3.76 -5.47
C SER A 25 5.06 2.71 -5.21
N GLU A 26 5.43 1.44 -5.06
CA GLU A 26 4.51 0.35 -4.72
C GLU A 26 3.86 0.55 -3.35
N ILE A 27 4.64 0.90 -2.32
CA ILE A 27 4.11 1.21 -0.99
C ILE A 27 3.14 2.38 -1.03
N LYS A 28 3.50 3.48 -1.70
CA LYS A 28 2.62 4.66 -1.82
C LYS A 28 1.28 4.29 -2.46
N ILE A 29 1.28 3.53 -3.55
CA ILE A 29 0.02 3.12 -4.20
C ILE A 29 -0.78 2.15 -3.32
N LEU A 30 -0.11 1.18 -2.70
CA LEU A 30 -0.77 0.24 -1.80
C LEU A 30 -1.47 0.96 -0.64
N LEU A 31 -0.78 1.90 0.01
CA LEU A 31 -1.34 2.73 1.09
C LEU A 31 -2.50 3.62 0.62
N VAL A 32 -2.42 4.16 -0.61
CA VAL A 32 -3.55 4.91 -1.19
C VAL A 32 -4.78 4.02 -1.35
N ILE A 33 -4.63 2.78 -1.82
CA ILE A 33 -5.74 1.83 -1.94
C ILE A 33 -6.32 1.53 -0.56
N ILE A 34 -5.48 1.18 0.43
CA ILE A 34 -5.91 0.90 1.81
C ILE A 34 -6.65 2.09 2.43
N ARG A 35 -6.14 3.31 2.22
CA ARG A 35 -6.78 4.54 2.71
C ARG A 35 -8.14 4.76 2.09
N GLN A 36 -8.31 4.39 0.82
CA GLN A 36 -9.53 4.62 0.06
C GLN A 36 -10.57 3.49 0.27
N THR A 37 -10.12 2.30 0.69
CA THR A 37 -10.98 1.18 1.09
C THR A 37 -11.21 1.17 2.61
N TYR A 38 -10.29 0.61 3.38
CA TYR A 38 -10.41 0.40 4.83
C TYR A 38 -10.43 1.69 5.63
N GLY A 39 -9.96 2.80 5.07
CA GLY A 39 -10.04 4.13 5.69
C GLY A 39 -11.41 4.81 5.58
N TRP A 40 -12.40 4.18 4.95
CA TRP A 40 -13.75 4.73 4.80
C TRP A 40 -14.82 3.71 5.19
N ILE A 41 -15.89 4.21 5.80
CA ILE A 41 -17.09 3.44 6.09
C ILE A 41 -18.07 3.67 4.95
N ASP A 42 -18.59 2.58 4.40
CA ASP A 42 -19.69 2.61 3.45
C ASP A 42 -20.98 3.00 4.18
N ARG A 43 -21.61 4.09 3.72
CA ARG A 43 -22.81 4.66 4.33
C ARG A 43 -24.02 3.73 4.26
N TYR A 44 -24.06 2.83 3.28
CA TYR A 44 -25.18 1.92 3.10
C TYR A 44 -25.09 0.69 4.00
N THR A 45 -23.87 0.16 4.18
CA THR A 45 -23.67 -1.08 4.95
C THR A 45 -23.21 -0.83 6.38
N GLY A 46 -22.76 0.38 6.71
CA GLY A 46 -22.14 0.72 8.00
C GLY A 46 -20.79 0.04 8.24
N ARG A 47 -20.26 -0.68 7.23
CA ARG A 47 -19.00 -1.42 7.31
C ARG A 47 -17.92 -0.71 6.50
N ARG A 48 -16.65 -1.10 6.71
CA ARG A 48 -15.55 -0.56 5.89
C ARG A 48 -15.71 -0.96 4.44
N LYS A 49 -15.33 -0.06 3.53
CA LYS A 49 -15.31 -0.36 2.10
C LYS A 49 -14.28 -1.44 1.83
N LEU A 50 -14.69 -2.50 1.14
CA LEU A 50 -13.77 -3.55 0.68
C LEU A 50 -13.12 -3.20 -0.65
N ARG A 51 -13.78 -2.37 -1.45
CA ARG A 51 -13.34 -1.90 -2.76
C ARG A 51 -13.70 -0.43 -2.94
N ASP A 52 -12.95 0.27 -3.78
CA ASP A 52 -13.32 1.62 -4.18
C ASP A 52 -12.97 1.94 -5.63
N ARG A 53 -13.75 2.84 -6.23
CA ARG A 53 -13.44 3.42 -7.53
C ARG A 53 -12.34 4.46 -7.34
N ILE A 54 -11.19 4.21 -7.97
CA ILE A 54 -10.04 5.12 -7.90
C ILE A 54 -9.58 5.44 -9.31
N THR A 55 -9.63 6.72 -9.69
CA THR A 55 -9.17 7.17 -10.99
C THR A 55 -7.65 7.29 -11.00
N ARG A 56 -7.04 7.20 -12.20
CA ARG A 56 -5.60 7.42 -12.37
C ARG A 56 -5.16 8.79 -11.83
N THR A 57 -5.97 9.83 -12.01
CA THR A 57 -5.68 11.17 -11.49
C THR A 57 -5.73 11.23 -9.97
N GLN A 58 -6.62 10.47 -9.32
CA GLN A 58 -6.62 10.34 -7.85
C GLN A 58 -5.34 9.67 -7.36
N PHE A 59 -4.86 8.61 -8.01
CA PHE A 59 -3.57 7.99 -7.67
C PHE A 59 -2.42 8.99 -7.81
N MET A 60 -2.34 9.69 -8.94
CA MET A 60 -1.28 10.68 -9.17
C MET A 60 -1.26 11.76 -8.08
N LYS A 61 -2.44 12.34 -7.76
CA LYS A 61 -2.56 13.39 -6.74
C LYS A 61 -2.24 12.89 -5.33
N LYS A 62 -2.72 11.70 -4.95
CA LYS A 62 -2.56 11.17 -3.59
C LYS A 62 -1.18 10.56 -3.35
N ALA A 63 -0.59 9.91 -4.35
CA ALA A 63 0.72 9.28 -4.25
C ALA A 63 1.88 10.20 -4.68
N GLY A 64 1.60 11.31 -5.37
CA GLY A 64 2.64 12.20 -5.91
C GLY A 64 3.46 11.55 -7.03
N LEU A 65 2.84 10.67 -7.84
CA LEU A 65 3.51 9.87 -8.87
C LEU A 65 3.03 10.25 -10.27
N SER A 66 3.90 10.09 -11.27
CA SER A 66 3.52 10.28 -12.68
C SER A 66 2.59 9.17 -13.17
N ALA A 67 1.78 9.45 -14.20
CA ALA A 67 0.84 8.49 -14.77
C ALA A 67 1.52 7.18 -15.24
N ARG A 68 2.75 7.29 -15.79
CA ARG A 68 3.57 6.16 -16.23
C ARG A 68 3.97 5.28 -15.05
N ILE A 69 4.45 5.90 -13.96
CA ILE A 69 4.82 5.16 -12.74
C ILE A 69 3.59 4.49 -12.14
N VAL A 70 2.47 5.21 -12.03
CA VAL A 70 1.21 4.65 -11.51
C VAL A 70 0.80 3.39 -12.25
N SER A 71 0.80 3.42 -13.58
CA SER A 71 0.42 2.28 -14.42
C SER A 71 1.38 1.10 -14.24
N LYS A 72 2.69 1.36 -14.22
CA LYS A 72 3.72 0.34 -14.00
C LYS A 72 3.56 -0.31 -12.61
N THR A 73 3.37 0.50 -11.59
CA THR A 73 3.24 0.08 -10.19
C THR A 73 1.98 -0.74 -9.96
N LEU A 74 0.82 -0.32 -10.49
CA LEU A 74 -0.42 -1.09 -10.39
C LEU A 74 -0.28 -2.47 -11.03
N ASN A 75 0.40 -2.56 -12.18
CA ASN A 75 0.71 -3.85 -12.80
C ASN A 75 1.61 -4.72 -11.94
N SER A 76 2.64 -4.13 -11.30
CA SER A 76 3.52 -4.85 -10.39
C SER A 76 2.78 -5.40 -9.18
N LEU A 77 1.97 -4.57 -8.51
CA LEU A 77 1.17 -4.97 -7.34
C LEU A 77 0.14 -6.07 -7.69
N LEU A 78 -0.49 -5.98 -8.87
CA LEU A 78 -1.43 -6.98 -9.36
C LEU A 78 -0.72 -8.32 -9.63
N LYS A 79 0.45 -8.30 -10.28
CA LYS A 79 1.26 -9.51 -10.52
C LYS A 79 1.75 -10.16 -9.23
N ARG A 80 2.05 -9.37 -8.20
CA ARG A 80 2.39 -9.84 -6.85
C ARG A 80 1.17 -10.34 -6.07
N GLY A 81 -0.04 -10.21 -6.62
CA GLY A 81 -1.28 -10.61 -5.98
C GLY A 81 -1.59 -9.81 -4.71
N LEU A 82 -1.16 -8.56 -4.59
CA LEU A 82 -1.43 -7.72 -3.41
C LEU A 82 -2.74 -6.95 -3.51
N ILE A 83 -3.19 -6.71 -4.75
CA ILE A 83 -4.39 -5.96 -5.06
C ILE A 83 -5.23 -6.72 -6.07
N TYR A 84 -6.52 -6.43 -6.09
CA TYR A 84 -7.41 -6.80 -7.17
C TYR A 84 -7.92 -5.55 -7.88
N ILE A 85 -8.09 -5.69 -9.19
CA ILE A 85 -8.73 -4.67 -10.04
C ILE A 85 -9.94 -5.35 -10.66
N SER A 86 -11.11 -4.74 -10.54
CA SER A 86 -12.34 -5.22 -11.16
C SER A 86 -13.07 -4.11 -11.90
N ASP A 87 -13.93 -4.49 -12.83
CA ASP A 87 -14.89 -3.55 -13.44
C ASP A 87 -16.15 -3.35 -12.58
N GLU A 88 -17.12 -2.60 -13.12
CA GLU A 88 -18.43 -2.38 -12.50
C GLU A 88 -19.22 -3.68 -12.24
N ASN A 89 -19.03 -4.69 -13.09
CA ASN A 89 -19.67 -6.00 -12.98
C ASN A 89 -18.92 -6.97 -12.06
N HIS A 90 -17.90 -6.46 -11.35
CA HIS A 90 -17.03 -7.24 -10.46
C HIS A 90 -16.22 -8.33 -11.18
N LYS A 91 -16.08 -8.25 -12.51
CA LYS A 91 -15.16 -9.10 -13.24
C LYS A 91 -13.73 -8.65 -12.93
N LEU A 92 -12.88 -9.59 -12.51
CA LEU A 92 -11.46 -9.33 -12.29
C LEU A 92 -10.78 -9.02 -13.63
N LEU A 93 -10.00 -7.94 -13.63
CA LEU A 93 -9.25 -7.47 -14.79
C LEU A 93 -7.76 -7.73 -14.55
N VAL A 94 -7.31 -8.89 -14.97
CA VAL A 94 -5.92 -9.34 -14.74
C VAL A 94 -5.01 -8.68 -15.78
N ASP A 95 -5.44 -8.68 -17.03
CA ASP A 95 -4.63 -8.19 -18.13
C ASP A 95 -4.71 -6.66 -18.28
N PRO A 96 -3.59 -5.98 -18.60
CA PRO A 96 -3.59 -4.56 -18.92
C PRO A 96 -4.54 -4.20 -20.07
N SER A 97 -4.68 -5.09 -21.05
CA SER A 97 -5.53 -4.89 -22.23
C SER A 97 -7.01 -4.80 -21.86
N GLU A 98 -7.48 -5.58 -20.88
CA GLU A 98 -8.87 -5.58 -20.43
C GLU A 98 -9.27 -4.30 -19.69
N ARG A 99 -8.28 -3.55 -19.18
CA ARG A 99 -8.50 -2.28 -18.48
C ARG A 99 -8.67 -1.11 -19.44
N LYS A 100 -8.25 -1.25 -20.71
CA LYS A 100 -8.34 -0.19 -21.71
C LYS A 100 -9.81 0.02 -22.10
N GLY A 101 -10.27 1.27 -22.07
CA GLY A 101 -11.65 1.62 -22.43
C GLY A 101 -12.68 1.42 -21.32
N LYS A 102 -12.30 0.87 -20.16
CA LYS A 102 -13.19 0.78 -18.99
C LYS A 102 -13.29 2.14 -18.29
N TYR A 103 -14.51 2.64 -18.11
CA TYR A 103 -14.79 3.92 -17.45
C TYR A 103 -14.70 3.84 -15.92
N ILE A 104 -14.93 2.64 -15.37
CA ILE A 104 -14.93 2.38 -13.93
C ILE A 104 -13.95 1.25 -13.64
N LEU A 105 -12.97 1.55 -12.79
CA LEU A 105 -12.04 0.58 -12.23
C LEU A 105 -12.17 0.62 -10.72
N LEU A 106 -12.51 -0.52 -10.14
CA LEU A 106 -12.60 -0.74 -8.70
C LEU A 106 -11.32 -1.42 -8.23
N TYR A 107 -10.77 -0.92 -7.13
CA TYR A 107 -9.54 -1.42 -6.53
C TYR A 107 -9.86 -1.96 -5.14
N SER A 108 -9.32 -3.13 -4.85
CA SER A 108 -9.36 -3.73 -3.51
C SER A 108 -8.04 -4.37 -3.16
N ILE A 109 -7.90 -4.65 -1.87
CA ILE A 109 -6.75 -5.34 -1.30
C ILE A 109 -6.99 -6.85 -1.39
N ASN A 110 -5.96 -7.64 -1.70
CA ASN A 110 -6.06 -9.09 -1.60
C ASN A 110 -5.80 -9.54 -0.15
N PRO A 111 -6.81 -10.00 0.59
CA PRO A 111 -6.64 -10.41 1.98
C PRO A 111 -5.74 -11.64 2.12
N GLY A 112 -5.72 -12.56 1.16
CA GLY A 112 -4.96 -13.81 1.29
C GLY A 112 -3.44 -13.61 1.39
N ASN A 113 -2.91 -12.53 0.83
CA ASN A 113 -1.48 -12.18 0.91
C ASN A 113 -1.15 -11.15 2.00
N LEU A 114 -2.16 -10.62 2.70
CA LEU A 114 -2.04 -9.57 3.72
C LEU A 114 -2.61 -10.00 5.08
N MET A 115 -3.12 -11.22 5.16
CA MET A 115 -3.61 -11.89 6.35
C MET A 115 -2.96 -13.27 6.40
N THR A 116 -1.67 -13.32 6.75
CA THR A 116 -1.16 -14.54 7.36
C THR A 116 -1.64 -14.52 8.81
N GLU A 117 -2.18 -15.63 9.29
CA GLU A 117 -2.57 -15.77 10.70
C GLU A 117 -1.47 -15.22 11.59
N THR A 118 -1.86 -14.35 12.53
CA THR A 118 -0.97 -13.75 13.52
C THR A 118 -0.34 -14.86 14.35
N ARG A 119 0.74 -15.45 13.85
CA ARG A 119 1.70 -16.17 14.68
C ARG A 119 2.31 -15.09 15.55
N GLU A 120 2.02 -15.15 16.84
CA GLU A 120 2.62 -14.32 17.88
C GLU A 120 4.09 -14.04 17.51
N GLN A 121 4.42 -12.78 17.23
CA GLN A 121 5.80 -12.40 16.91
C GLN A 121 6.64 -12.55 18.18
N CYS A 122 7.27 -13.71 18.34
CA CYS A 122 8.47 -13.84 19.14
C CYS A 122 9.59 -13.08 18.40
N TYR A 123 9.81 -11.81 18.75
CA TYR A 123 11.03 -11.12 18.34
C TYR A 123 12.22 -11.86 18.97
N PRO A 124 13.20 -12.39 18.20
CA PRO A 124 14.42 -12.87 18.80
C PRO A 124 15.07 -11.67 19.50
N ARG A 125 15.42 -11.83 20.79
CA ARG A 125 16.14 -10.79 21.54
C ARG A 125 17.38 -10.42 20.72
N LEU A 126 17.44 -9.18 20.24
CA LEU A 126 18.65 -8.63 19.65
C LEU A 126 19.76 -8.77 20.69
N GLY A 127 20.68 -9.71 20.45
CA GLY A 127 21.92 -9.79 21.18
C GLY A 127 22.64 -8.45 21.06
N ASN A 128 23.19 -7.97 22.18
CA ASN A 128 23.92 -6.71 22.27
C ASN A 128 25.01 -6.65 21.19
N GLY A 129 24.75 -5.87 20.14
CA GLY A 129 25.67 -5.65 19.03
C GLY A 129 25.36 -4.29 18.41
N SER A 130 25.94 -3.24 18.99
CA SER A 130 25.91 -1.89 18.44
C SER A 130 26.49 -1.89 17.02
N ALA A 131 25.66 -1.66 16.01
CA ALA A 131 26.06 -1.57 14.61
C ALA A 131 25.60 -0.25 13.96
N TYR A 132 25.50 0.83 14.74
CA TYR A 132 25.38 2.19 14.19
C TYR A 132 26.77 2.73 13.80
N ASN A 133 27.36 2.14 12.75
CA ASN A 133 28.50 2.73 12.05
C ASN A 133 28.12 2.95 10.59
N LYS A 134 27.82 4.22 10.27
CA LYS A 134 27.88 4.90 8.96
C LYS A 134 27.25 6.28 9.20
N THR A 135 28.01 7.31 9.53
CA THR A 135 28.63 8.20 8.53
C THR A 135 29.69 9.07 9.21
N ASN A 136 30.96 8.99 8.77
CA ASN A 136 31.99 9.97 9.12
C ASN A 136 31.68 11.29 8.39
N ILE A 137 31.11 12.27 9.09
CA ILE A 137 31.05 13.65 8.62
C ILE A 137 32.33 14.35 9.10
N LYS A 138 33.31 14.53 8.21
CA LYS A 138 34.46 15.40 8.49
C LYS A 138 33.99 16.86 8.43
N LEU A 139 33.80 17.48 9.59
CA LEU A 139 33.68 18.93 9.69
C LEU A 139 35.05 19.53 9.40
N LYS A 140 35.19 20.26 8.29
CA LYS A 140 36.35 21.13 8.05
C LYS A 140 36.08 22.44 8.77
N GLU A 141 36.81 22.70 9.84
CA GLU A 141 36.90 24.02 10.44
C GLU A 141 37.73 24.93 9.54
N THR A 142 37.12 25.97 8.96
CA THR A 142 37.82 27.12 8.39
C THR A 142 38.07 28.14 9.49
N LYS A 143 39.34 28.34 9.85
CA LYS A 143 39.81 29.49 10.64
C LYS A 143 40.02 30.69 9.72
N TYR A 144 39.47 31.84 10.09
CA TYR A 144 40.00 33.16 9.78
C TYR A 144 40.21 33.90 11.09
#